data_AF-A0A7Y0XGY4-F1
#
_entry.id   AF-A0A7Y0XGY4-F1
#
_cell.length_a   1.000
_cell.length_b   1.000
_cell.length_c   1.000
_cell.angle_alpha   90.00
_cell.angle_beta   90.00
_cell.angle_gamma   90.00
#
_symmetry.space_group_name_H-M   'P 1'
#
loop_
_entity.id
_entity.type
_entity.pdbx_description
1 polymer ?
#
loop_
_entity_poly.entity_id
_entity_poly.type
_entity_poly.pdbx_seq_one_letter_code
_entity_poly.pdbx_strand_id
1 'polypeptide(L)'
;KEDKQTSTGAGFKFVKLDSQGAALAADATDWACTMDERTGLVWENKSADASSVQFKDRLFAFESETFKPFSKDVELAGCKDAGDEVCTTSQYVQYINKQSLC
;
A
#
# COMPACT_ATOMS: atom_id res chain seq x y z
N LYS A 1 22.42 -13.89 2.88
CA LYS A 1 22.81 -12.92 3.92
C LYS A 1 22.30 -13.47 5.24
N GLU A 2 23.18 -13.65 6.22
CA GLU A 2 22.82 -14.18 7.54
C GLU A 2 22.08 -13.08 8.33
N ASP A 3 20.94 -13.41 8.93
CA ASP A 3 20.17 -12.46 9.74
C ASP A 3 20.94 -12.20 11.05
N LYS A 4 21.51 -11.00 11.14
CA LYS A 4 22.33 -10.58 12.30
C LYS A 4 21.53 -10.50 13.60
N GLN A 5 20.21 -10.55 13.54
CA GLN A 5 19.33 -10.48 14.69
C GLN A 5 18.55 -11.79 14.93
N THR A 6 18.97 -12.91 14.33
CA THR A 6 18.35 -14.23 14.58
C THR A 6 18.36 -14.61 16.06
N SER A 7 19.45 -14.32 16.78
CA SER A 7 19.58 -14.66 18.20
C SER A 7 18.74 -13.81 19.14
N THR A 8 18.35 -12.60 18.72
CA THR A 8 17.63 -11.64 19.58
C THR A 8 16.16 -11.53 19.24
N GLY A 9 15.75 -11.81 18.00
CA GLY A 9 14.37 -11.62 17.59
C GLY A 9 13.89 -10.16 17.67
N ALA A 10 14.78 -9.19 17.91
CA ALA A 10 14.45 -7.78 18.18
C ALA A 10 14.61 -6.82 16.98
N GLY A 11 15.01 -7.33 15.81
CA GLY A 11 15.16 -6.58 14.56
C GLY A 11 13.94 -6.60 13.64
N PHE A 12 13.96 -5.78 12.59
CA PHE A 12 13.05 -5.95 11.44
C PHE A 12 13.62 -6.93 10.43
N LYS A 13 12.77 -7.75 9.81
CA LYS A 13 13.17 -8.67 8.74
C LYS A 13 12.29 -8.43 7.52
N PHE A 14 12.66 -7.42 6.73
CA PHE A 14 11.88 -7.00 5.58
C PHE A 14 12.31 -7.71 4.29
N VAL A 15 11.34 -8.14 3.50
CA VAL A 15 11.50 -8.72 2.17
C VAL A 15 10.68 -7.90 1.17
N LYS A 16 11.29 -7.57 0.03
CA LYS A 16 10.59 -6.94 -1.11
C LYS A 16 9.78 -8.01 -1.84
N LEU A 17 8.55 -7.69 -2.21
CA LEU A 17 7.66 -8.54 -2.99
C LEU A 17 7.30 -7.88 -4.32
N ASP A 18 7.16 -8.67 -5.37
CA ASP A 18 6.49 -8.23 -6.59
C ASP A 18 4.97 -8.09 -6.40
N SER A 19 4.25 -7.71 -7.46
CA SER A 19 2.81 -7.49 -7.40
C SER A 19 1.98 -8.73 -7.11
N GLN A 20 2.56 -9.92 -7.21
CA GLN A 20 1.95 -11.23 -7.00
C GLN A 20 2.34 -11.82 -5.64
N GLY A 21 3.08 -11.06 -4.82
CA GLY A 21 3.54 -11.47 -3.51
C GLY A 21 4.79 -12.36 -3.53
N ALA A 22 5.47 -12.50 -4.66
CA ALA A 22 6.69 -13.30 -4.73
C ALA A 22 7.91 -12.51 -4.25
N ALA A 23 8.78 -13.15 -3.47
CA ALA A 23 9.97 -12.53 -2.92
C ALA A 23 10.98 -12.13 -4.02
N LEU A 24 11.45 -10.90 -3.94
CA LEU A 24 12.45 -10.31 -4.83
C LEU A 24 13.84 -10.33 -4.20
N ALA A 25 14.84 -10.12 -5.04
CA ALA A 25 16.22 -9.92 -4.60
C ALA A 25 16.34 -8.67 -3.71
N ALA A 26 17.26 -8.70 -2.74
CA ALA A 26 17.43 -7.59 -1.79
C ALA A 26 17.80 -6.26 -2.47
N ASP A 27 18.52 -6.34 -3.59
CA ASP A 27 18.98 -5.22 -4.42
C ASP A 27 18.00 -4.85 -5.55
N ALA A 28 16.81 -5.47 -5.64
CA ALA A 28 15.78 -5.05 -6.57
C ALA A 28 15.47 -3.55 -6.40
N THR A 29 15.44 -2.82 -7.53
CA THR A 29 15.18 -1.38 -7.56
C THR A 29 13.69 -1.05 -7.50
N ASP A 30 12.85 -2.01 -7.90
CA ASP A 30 11.40 -1.87 -8.00
C ASP A 30 10.72 -3.05 -7.29
N TRP A 31 9.67 -2.75 -6.52
CA TRP A 31 8.87 -3.73 -5.81
C TRP A 31 7.49 -3.15 -5.48
N ALA A 32 6.50 -4.02 -5.37
CA ALA A 32 5.12 -3.63 -5.09
C ALA A 32 4.82 -3.58 -3.59
N CYS A 33 5.38 -4.51 -2.80
CA CYS A 33 5.13 -4.57 -1.37
C CYS A 33 6.36 -4.92 -0.55
N THR A 34 6.30 -4.61 0.74
CA THR A 34 7.30 -4.99 1.73
C THR A 34 6.63 -5.90 2.75
N MET A 35 7.15 -7.10 2.95
CA MET A 35 6.71 -8.02 3.99
C MET A 35 7.68 -7.95 5.17
N ASP A 36 7.17 -7.83 6.39
CA ASP A 36 7.94 -8.17 7.58
C ASP A 36 7.74 -9.65 7.91
N GLU A 37 8.78 -10.45 7.68
CA GLU A 37 8.75 -11.90 7.93
C GLU A 37 8.52 -12.25 9.41
N ARG A 38 8.69 -11.29 10.34
CA ARG A 38 8.49 -11.54 11.77
C ARG A 38 7.04 -11.40 12.20
N THR A 39 6.34 -10.40 11.68
CA THR A 39 4.93 -10.15 11.99
C THR A 39 3.98 -10.77 10.97
N GLY A 40 4.47 -11.09 9.78
CA GLY A 40 3.66 -11.53 8.64
C GLY A 40 2.86 -10.40 7.99
N LEU A 41 3.06 -9.15 8.42
CA LEU A 41 2.40 -8.00 7.83
C LEU A 41 3.03 -7.64 6.49
N VAL A 42 2.19 -7.19 5.56
CA VAL A 42 2.57 -6.74 4.22
C VAL A 42 2.11 -5.30 4.06
N TRP A 43 3.00 -4.44 3.57
CA TRP A 43 2.71 -3.04 3.27
C TRP A 43 2.95 -2.75 1.79
N GLU A 44 2.00 -2.06 1.17
CA GLU A 44 2.14 -1.54 -0.19
C GLU A 44 3.27 -0.50 -0.26
N ASN A 45 4.12 -0.62 -1.28
CA ASN A 45 5.06 0.42 -1.68
C ASN A 45 4.36 1.37 -2.67
N LYS A 46 4.02 2.58 -2.21
CA LYS A 46 3.24 3.55 -2.99
C LYS A 46 3.93 3.96 -4.29
N SER A 47 3.15 4.14 -5.35
CA SER A 47 3.65 4.59 -6.65
C SER A 47 4.04 6.08 -6.64
N ALA A 48 5.08 6.43 -7.40
CA ALA A 48 5.44 7.82 -7.70
C ALA A 48 4.75 8.36 -8.96
N ASP A 49 4.01 7.53 -9.70
CA ASP A 49 3.26 7.94 -10.89
C ASP A 49 1.98 8.69 -10.50
N ALA A 50 1.91 9.98 -10.83
CA ALA A 50 0.77 10.85 -10.52
C ALA A 50 -0.54 10.45 -11.20
N SER A 51 -0.50 9.64 -12.25
CA SER A 51 -1.70 9.09 -12.90
C SER A 51 -2.23 7.83 -12.23
N SER A 52 -1.48 7.25 -11.29
CA SER A 52 -1.85 6.01 -10.61
C SER A 52 -2.82 6.26 -9.44
N VAL A 53 -3.77 5.36 -9.23
CA VAL A 53 -4.56 5.31 -7.99
C VAL A 53 -3.66 5.05 -6.76
N GLN A 54 -2.52 4.39 -6.95
CA GLN A 54 -1.53 4.13 -5.90
C GLN A 54 -0.58 5.32 -5.66
N PHE A 55 -0.78 6.45 -6.32
CA PHE A 55 0.09 7.62 -6.19
C PHE A 55 0.25 8.05 -4.74
N LYS A 56 1.49 8.18 -4.29
CA LYS A 56 1.85 8.43 -2.90
C LYS A 56 1.28 9.74 -2.32
N ASP A 57 1.05 10.75 -3.15
CA ASP A 57 0.54 12.06 -2.72
C ASP A 57 -0.97 12.21 -2.99
N ARG A 58 -1.66 11.13 -3.37
CA ARG A 58 -3.10 11.14 -3.61
C ARG A 58 -3.88 11.27 -2.30
N LEU A 59 -4.78 12.26 -2.25
CA LEU A 59 -5.68 12.46 -1.12
C LEU A 59 -6.90 11.55 -1.22
N PHE A 60 -7.22 10.90 -0.10
CA PHE A 60 -8.44 10.12 0.08
C PHE A 60 -9.22 10.68 1.27
N ALA A 61 -10.54 10.73 1.15
CA ALA A 61 -11.40 10.92 2.31
C ALA A 61 -11.35 9.66 3.18
N PHE A 62 -11.23 9.82 4.49
CA PHE A 62 -11.21 8.69 5.40
C PHE A 62 -12.59 8.03 5.45
N GLU A 63 -12.64 6.73 5.16
CA GLU A 63 -13.83 5.90 5.28
C GLU A 63 -13.43 4.53 5.85
N SER A 64 -14.22 4.06 6.82
CA SER A 64 -14.07 2.74 7.43
C SER A 64 -15.43 2.04 7.54
N GLU A 65 -15.44 0.85 8.13
CA GLU A 65 -16.68 0.14 8.43
C GLU A 65 -17.59 0.91 9.40
N THR A 66 -17.00 1.73 10.28
CA THR A 66 -17.70 2.44 11.35
C THR A 66 -17.81 3.95 11.12
N PHE A 67 -17.19 4.46 10.06
CA PHE A 67 -17.15 5.90 9.76
C PHE A 67 -17.39 6.17 8.27
N LYS A 68 -18.29 7.12 8.00
CA LYS A 68 -18.53 7.66 6.66
C LYS A 68 -18.07 9.12 6.62
N PRO A 69 -17.31 9.53 5.59
CA PRO A 69 -16.85 10.91 5.46
C PRO A 69 -18.00 11.87 5.15
N PHE A 70 -17.81 13.15 5.47
CA PHE A 70 -18.73 14.19 5.00
C PHE A 70 -18.54 14.44 3.50
N SER A 71 -19.58 14.92 2.82
CA SER A 71 -19.53 15.18 1.38
C SER A 71 -18.39 16.14 1.00
N LYS A 72 -18.10 17.14 1.84
CA LYS A 72 -17.00 18.09 1.62
C LYS A 72 -15.62 17.44 1.69
N ASP A 73 -15.43 16.41 2.51
CA ASP A 73 -14.16 15.68 2.56
C ASP A 73 -13.97 14.87 1.27
N VAL A 74 -15.04 14.25 0.77
CA VAL A 74 -15.04 13.52 -0.51
C VAL A 74 -14.80 14.47 -1.68
N GLU A 75 -15.32 15.70 -1.63
CA GLU A 75 -15.07 16.73 -2.65
C GLU A 75 -13.61 17.18 -2.73
N LEU A 76 -12.85 17.07 -1.63
CA LEU A 76 -11.42 17.39 -1.55
C LEU A 76 -10.50 16.20 -1.86
N ALA A 77 -11.06 15.00 -2.07
CA ALA A 77 -10.28 13.84 -2.47
C ALA A 77 -9.77 13.97 -3.92
N GLY A 78 -8.60 13.40 -4.21
CA GLY A 78 -7.93 13.54 -5.50
C GLY A 78 -8.57 12.77 -6.67
N CYS A 79 -9.64 12.01 -6.42
CA CYS A 79 -10.29 11.17 -7.43
C CYS A 79 -10.88 11.95 -8.61
N LYS A 80 -11.44 13.15 -8.35
CA LYS A 80 -12.00 14.01 -9.41
C LYS A 80 -10.93 14.51 -10.36
N ASP A 81 -9.80 14.97 -9.81
CA ASP A 81 -8.66 15.45 -10.61
C ASP A 81 -7.99 14.31 -11.38
N ALA A 82 -7.97 13.10 -10.79
CA ALA A 82 -7.48 11.89 -11.45
C ALA A 82 -8.45 11.32 -12.50
N GLY A 83 -9.73 11.73 -12.49
CA GLY A 83 -10.76 11.25 -13.41
C GLY A 83 -11.27 9.84 -13.10
N ASP A 84 -11.22 9.40 -11.85
CA ASP A 84 -11.72 8.09 -11.40
C ASP A 84 -12.66 8.19 -10.18
N GLU A 85 -13.16 7.04 -9.70
CA GLU A 85 -14.18 6.96 -8.63
C GLU A 85 -13.62 6.50 -7.26
N VAL A 86 -12.30 6.39 -7.11
CA VAL A 86 -11.64 5.90 -5.88
C VAL A 86 -11.32 7.08 -4.96
N CYS A 87 -12.33 7.59 -4.26
CA CYS A 87 -12.23 8.81 -3.47
C CYS A 87 -11.94 8.56 -1.98
N THR A 88 -12.24 7.37 -1.46
CA THR A 88 -12.13 7.07 -0.03
C THR A 88 -11.12 5.97 0.27
N THR A 89 -10.63 5.90 1.52
CA THR A 89 -9.74 4.81 1.95
C THR A 89 -10.40 3.43 1.84
N SER A 90 -11.72 3.34 2.06
CA SER A 90 -12.45 2.07 1.89
C SER A 90 -12.54 1.65 0.41
N GLN A 91 -12.84 2.58 -0.49
CA GLN A 91 -12.82 2.33 -1.93
C GLN A 91 -11.42 1.96 -2.42
N TYR A 92 -10.38 2.61 -1.88
CA TYR A 92 -8.99 2.30 -2.19
C TYR A 92 -8.66 0.84 -1.82
N VAL A 93 -9.01 0.40 -0.62
CA VAL A 93 -8.83 -1.00 -0.20
C VAL A 93 -9.55 -1.97 -1.16
N GLN A 94 -10.79 -1.68 -1.55
CA GLN A 94 -11.52 -2.51 -2.51
C GLN A 94 -10.83 -2.57 -3.89
N TYR A 95 -10.35 -1.43 -4.37
CA TYR A 95 -9.65 -1.31 -5.65
C TYR A 95 -8.36 -2.13 -5.67
N ILE A 96 -7.55 -2.06 -4.61
CA ILE A 96 -6.29 -2.80 -4.48
C ILE A 96 -6.54 -4.30 -4.32
N ASN A 97 -7.48 -4.70 -3.46
CA ASN A 97 -7.81 -6.11 -3.28
C ASN A 97 -8.32 -6.77 -4.57
N LYS A 98 -9.05 -6.03 -5.41
CA LYS A 98 -9.51 -6.51 -6.72
C LYS A 98 -8.35 -6.80 -7.69
N GLN A 99 -7.23 -6.10 -7.55
CA GLN A 99 -6.01 -6.37 -8.33
C GLN A 99 -5.19 -7.52 -7.76
N SER A 100 -5.52 -8.00 -6.55
CA SER A 100 -4.72 -8.98 -5.80
C SER A 100 -3.26 -8.52 -5.70
N LEU A 101 -3.05 -7.22 -5.45
CA LEU A 101 -1.74 -6.64 -5.25
C LEU A 101 -1.18 -7.13 -3.92
N CYS A 102 -0.28 -8.10 -3.97
CA CYS A 102 0.29 -8.77 -2.80
C CYS A 102 -0.79 -9.47 -1.93
#